data_AF-A0A6A6X177-F1
#
_entry.id   AF-A0A6A6X177-F1
#
_cell.length_a   1.000
_cell.length_b   1.000
_cell.length_c   1.000
_cell.angle_alpha   90.00
_cell.angle_beta   90.00
_cell.angle_gamma   90.00
#
_symmetry.space_group_name_H-M   'P 1'
#
loop_
_entity.id
_entity.type
_entity.pdbx_description
1 polymer ?
#
loop_
_entity_poly.entity_id
_entity_poly.type
_entity_poly.pdbx_seq_one_letter_code
_entity_poly.pdbx_strand_id
1 'polypeptide(L)'
;MRKKIPGLILGTNTDWEKFPGEQTTEAFQLEKAGCGHALAPGSSQQLPAVCPSCQVSSLLNILGMCTTMWAKQGGPYPQDVGFTYAKRRKEWNFRKSLLVKYMCQLELWAEQEQAWAAEHPGVLEGLGKKASKIRSSGDALAMARMNMPLANTMKSDLVDGDRPKKCQGRKSVRFAEDTPENPKRFRPSFNRTQPGYSPGRWAARDGEVFLDTSFAYDEWYGRSEYEAVLDWRWNADMDGWAGYLVEMGVALHTTPSRRDWS
;
A
#
# COMPACT_ATOMS: atom_id res chain seq x y z
N MET A 1 -11.29 -23.87 -20.01
CA MET A 1 -10.13 -23.83 -20.94
C MET A 1 -9.14 -22.76 -20.46
N ARG A 2 -8.02 -23.15 -19.85
CA ARG A 2 -6.98 -22.21 -19.39
C ARG A 2 -5.98 -21.98 -20.52
N LYS A 3 -5.92 -20.75 -21.03
CA LYS A 3 -4.95 -20.34 -22.06
C LYS A 3 -3.55 -20.35 -21.45
N LYS A 4 -2.64 -21.15 -22.02
CA LYS A 4 -1.20 -21.14 -21.69
C LYS A 4 -0.62 -19.80 -22.16
N ILE A 5 0.10 -19.12 -21.27
CA ILE A 5 0.91 -17.94 -21.59
C ILE A 5 2.26 -18.47 -22.10
N PRO A 6 2.76 -18.05 -23.27
CA PRO A 6 4.05 -18.49 -23.79
C PRO A 6 5.19 -17.95 -22.91
N GLY A 7 6.15 -18.83 -22.63
CA GLY A 7 7.31 -18.53 -21.78
C GLY A 7 8.23 -17.49 -22.40
N LEU A 8 8.69 -16.56 -21.57
CA LEU A 8 9.78 -15.63 -21.88
C LEU A 8 11.08 -16.45 -22.01
N ILE A 9 11.65 -16.48 -23.21
CA ILE A 9 12.99 -17.00 -23.45
C ILE A 9 13.97 -15.87 -23.14
N LEU A 10 14.69 -15.97 -22.03
CA LEU A 10 15.82 -15.10 -21.72
C LEU A 10 17.03 -15.62 -22.51
N GLY A 11 17.25 -15.05 -23.69
CA GLY A 11 18.48 -15.27 -24.45
C GLY A 11 19.65 -14.54 -23.78
N THR A 12 20.58 -15.29 -23.20
CA THR A 12 21.87 -14.77 -22.75
C THR A 12 22.80 -14.65 -23.96
N ASN A 13 22.75 -13.52 -24.66
CA ASN A 13 23.72 -13.23 -25.72
C ASN A 13 25.01 -12.75 -25.07
N THR A 14 26.01 -13.62 -24.99
CA THR A 14 27.36 -13.34 -24.48
C THR A 14 28.33 -13.10 -25.64
N ASP A 15 28.20 -11.98 -26.34
CA ASP A 15 29.09 -11.58 -27.45
C ASP A 15 29.55 -10.13 -27.26
N TRP A 16 30.41 -9.90 -26.25
CA TRP A 16 30.97 -8.57 -25.93
C TRP A 16 32.42 -8.37 -26.41
N GLU A 17 33.06 -9.36 -27.04
CA GLU A 17 34.46 -9.27 -27.44
C GLU A 17 34.65 -8.82 -28.90
N LYS A 18 34.23 -7.60 -29.22
CA LYS A 18 34.77 -6.85 -30.37
C LYS A 18 34.85 -5.36 -30.03
N PHE A 19 36.08 -4.88 -29.84
CA PHE A 19 36.40 -3.44 -29.74
C PHE A 19 36.53 -2.84 -31.15
N PRO A 20 35.68 -1.88 -31.57
CA PRO A 20 35.99 -0.97 -32.68
C PRO A 20 36.59 0.32 -32.10
N GLY A 21 37.70 0.86 -32.61
CA GLY A 21 37.74 1.44 -33.95
C GLY A 21 36.91 2.72 -33.95
N GLU A 22 37.55 3.85 -33.63
CA GLU A 22 37.15 5.24 -33.89
C GLU A 22 35.67 5.40 -34.32
N GLN A 23 34.74 5.37 -33.36
CA GLN A 23 33.33 5.61 -33.65
C GLN A 23 33.19 7.06 -34.10
N THR A 24 32.99 7.24 -35.40
CA THR A 24 32.53 8.48 -35.99
C THR A 24 31.36 9.01 -35.16
N THR A 25 31.41 10.29 -34.79
CA THR A 25 30.36 11.02 -34.08
C THR A 25 29.10 11.12 -34.94
N GLU A 26 28.42 10.00 -35.19
CA GLU A 26 27.09 10.01 -35.74
C GLU A 26 26.21 10.78 -34.75
N ALA A 27 25.54 11.80 -35.26
CA ALA A 27 24.75 12.70 -34.44
C ALA A 27 23.67 11.90 -33.69
N PHE A 28 23.85 11.76 -32.38
CA PHE A 28 22.91 11.06 -31.51
C PHE A 28 21.50 11.63 -31.69
N GLN A 29 20.57 10.83 -32.18
CA GLN A 29 19.20 11.25 -32.44
C GLN A 29 18.37 11.11 -31.17
N LEU A 30 17.87 12.23 -30.65
CA LEU A 30 16.95 12.21 -29.51
C LEU A 30 15.59 11.66 -29.93
N GLU A 31 15.16 10.62 -29.23
CA GLU A 31 13.81 10.09 -29.31
C GLU A 31 12.78 11.10 -28.82
N LYS A 32 11.62 11.15 -29.49
CA LYS A 32 10.50 12.01 -29.11
C LYS A 32 9.30 11.17 -28.72
N ALA A 33 8.72 11.48 -27.57
CA ALA A 33 7.43 10.92 -27.17
C ALA A 33 6.31 11.45 -28.08
N GLY A 34 5.14 10.79 -28.06
CA GLY A 34 3.95 11.23 -28.80
C GLY A 34 3.47 12.65 -28.44
N CYS A 35 3.81 13.14 -27.25
CA CYS A 35 3.56 14.52 -26.83
C CYS A 35 4.56 15.56 -27.39
N GLY A 36 5.50 15.17 -28.23
CA GLY A 36 6.48 16.04 -28.90
C GLY A 36 7.71 16.44 -28.05
N HIS A 37 7.80 15.99 -26.80
CA HIS A 37 8.95 16.23 -25.95
C HIS A 37 10.08 15.24 -26.26
N ALA A 38 11.33 15.73 -26.25
CA ALA A 38 12.50 14.87 -26.32
C ALA A 38 12.68 14.12 -25.00
N LEU A 39 13.02 12.84 -25.06
CA LEU A 39 13.25 12.00 -23.89
C LEU A 39 14.75 11.92 -23.58
N ALA A 40 15.07 11.74 -22.30
CA ALA A 40 16.44 11.47 -21.88
C ALA A 40 16.89 10.11 -22.45
N PRO A 41 18.11 10.02 -22.99
CA PRO A 41 18.68 8.74 -23.38
C PRO A 41 18.86 7.82 -22.16
N GLY A 42 18.85 6.51 -22.40
CA GLY A 42 18.91 5.50 -21.32
C GLY A 42 17.57 5.15 -20.70
N SER A 43 16.48 5.86 -21.03
CA SER A 43 15.14 5.43 -20.63
C SER A 43 14.79 4.13 -21.38
N SER A 44 14.51 3.04 -20.65
CA SER A 44 14.07 1.76 -21.25
C SER A 44 12.65 1.78 -21.83
N GLN A 45 12.02 2.96 -21.91
CA GLN A 45 10.66 3.08 -22.38
C GLN A 45 10.63 2.85 -23.90
N GLN A 46 9.89 1.84 -24.32
CA GLN A 46 9.40 1.79 -25.69
C GLN A 46 8.57 3.06 -25.92
N LEU A 47 9.10 3.99 -26.71
CA LEU A 47 8.53 5.28 -27.13
C LEU A 47 7.09 5.51 -26.65
N PRO A 48 6.89 6.07 -25.44
CA PRO A 48 5.56 6.21 -24.88
C PRO A 48 4.76 7.25 -25.66
N ALA A 49 3.43 7.11 -25.65
CA ALA A 49 2.53 8.14 -26.19
C ALA A 49 2.71 9.50 -25.47
N VAL A 50 3.14 9.49 -24.21
CA VAL A 50 3.29 10.66 -23.35
C VAL A 50 4.61 10.57 -22.58
N CYS A 51 5.38 11.66 -22.51
CA CYS A 51 6.63 11.67 -21.74
C CYS A 51 6.37 11.60 -20.22
N PRO A 52 7.38 11.19 -19.43
CA PRO A 52 7.27 11.09 -17.97
C PRO A 52 6.70 12.33 -17.28
N SER A 53 7.21 13.52 -17.62
CA SER A 53 6.76 14.78 -16.99
C SER A 53 5.31 15.10 -17.30
N CYS A 54 4.86 14.86 -18.54
CA CYS A 54 3.45 15.07 -18.93
C CYS A 54 2.51 14.07 -18.25
N GLN A 55 2.96 12.81 -18.10
CA GLN A 55 2.18 11.79 -17.40
C GLN A 55 2.05 12.13 -15.91
N VAL A 56 3.13 12.56 -15.25
CA VAL A 56 3.08 13.06 -13.86
C VAL A 56 2.14 14.25 -13.74
N SER A 57 2.27 15.25 -14.61
CA SER A 57 1.39 16.43 -14.60
C SER A 57 -0.08 16.06 -14.75
N SER A 58 -0.42 15.14 -15.66
CA SER A 58 -1.78 14.63 -15.83
C SER A 58 -2.32 13.95 -14.56
N LEU A 59 -1.53 13.06 -13.96
CA LEU A 59 -1.91 12.37 -12.72
C LEU A 59 -2.09 13.34 -11.54
N LEU A 60 -1.21 14.32 -11.39
CA LEU A 60 -1.30 15.37 -10.38
C LEU A 60 -2.56 16.23 -10.57
N ASN A 61 -2.88 16.61 -11.81
CA ASN A 61 -4.08 17.40 -12.10
C ASN A 61 -5.36 16.62 -11.72
N ILE A 62 -5.47 15.35 -12.15
CA ILE A 62 -6.59 14.48 -11.79
C ILE A 62 -6.70 14.30 -10.26
N LEU A 63 -5.57 14.11 -9.59
CA LEU A 63 -5.53 13.98 -8.13
C LEU A 63 -5.94 15.29 -7.43
N GLY A 64 -5.53 16.44 -7.94
CA GLY A 64 -5.93 17.77 -7.45
C GLY A 64 -7.44 18.00 -7.58
N MET A 65 -8.03 17.60 -8.71
CA MET A 65 -9.49 17.63 -8.90
C MET A 65 -10.21 16.72 -7.89
N CYS A 66 -9.72 15.48 -7.70
CA CYS A 66 -10.28 14.56 -6.71
C CYS A 66 -10.16 15.10 -5.28
N THR A 67 -9.02 15.72 -4.95
CA THR A 67 -8.78 16.32 -3.64
C THR A 67 -9.73 17.48 -3.39
N THR A 68 -9.95 18.35 -4.38
CA THR A 68 -10.92 19.45 -4.30
C THR A 68 -12.34 18.95 -4.09
N MET A 69 -12.76 17.92 -4.83
CA MET A 69 -14.08 17.31 -4.63
C MET A 69 -14.23 16.65 -3.26
N TRP A 70 -13.17 16.02 -2.75
CA TRP A 70 -13.18 15.38 -1.44
C TRP A 70 -13.21 16.41 -0.30
N ALA A 71 -12.44 17.50 -0.43
CA ALA A 71 -12.44 18.61 0.53
C ALA A 71 -13.82 19.29 0.64
N LYS A 72 -14.54 19.46 -0.48
CA LYS A 72 -15.93 19.97 -0.49
C LYS A 72 -16.91 19.11 0.32
N GLN A 73 -16.56 17.87 0.63
CA GLN A 73 -17.36 16.94 1.44
C GLN A 73 -16.80 16.76 2.86
N GLY A 74 -16.00 17.71 3.35
CA GLY A 74 -15.38 17.65 4.67
C GLY A 74 -14.03 16.91 4.72
N GLY A 75 -13.52 16.43 3.58
CA GLY A 75 -12.18 15.87 3.49
C GLY A 75 -11.99 14.61 4.35
N PRO A 76 -10.86 14.43 5.04
CA PRO A 76 -10.63 13.24 5.87
C PRO A 76 -11.59 13.09 7.06
N TYR A 77 -12.17 14.19 7.54
CA TYR A 77 -13.02 14.24 8.73
C TYR A 77 -14.40 14.83 8.38
N PRO A 78 -15.22 14.09 7.60
CA PRO A 78 -16.54 14.58 7.25
C PRO A 78 -17.47 14.58 8.46
N GLN A 79 -18.41 15.53 8.50
CA GLN A 79 -19.50 15.49 9.48
C GLN A 79 -20.58 14.45 9.12
N ASP A 80 -20.71 14.11 7.84
CA ASP A 80 -21.64 13.09 7.33
C ASP A 80 -20.95 12.14 6.34
N VAL A 81 -21.05 10.83 6.62
CA VAL A 81 -20.43 9.76 5.84
C VAL A 81 -21.43 9.08 4.90
N GLY A 82 -22.03 9.86 4.01
CA GLY A 82 -22.92 9.34 2.96
C GLY A 82 -22.21 8.50 1.88
N PHE A 83 -22.98 7.77 1.06
CA PHE A 83 -22.47 6.95 -0.05
C PHE A 83 -21.56 7.74 -1.02
N THR A 84 -21.90 8.99 -1.30
CA THR A 84 -21.12 9.86 -2.18
C THR A 84 -19.72 10.11 -1.62
N TYR A 85 -19.60 10.30 -0.30
CA TYR A 85 -18.31 10.47 0.38
C TYR A 85 -17.43 9.23 0.22
N ALA A 86 -17.96 8.04 0.50
CA ALA A 86 -17.23 6.79 0.35
C ALA A 86 -16.72 6.58 -1.08
N LYS A 87 -17.55 6.90 -2.10
CA LYS A 87 -17.17 6.83 -3.51
C LYS A 87 -16.03 7.81 -3.85
N ARG A 88 -16.10 9.06 -3.37
CA ARG A 88 -15.05 10.07 -3.59
C ARG A 88 -13.73 9.70 -2.91
N ARG A 89 -13.79 9.24 -1.65
CA ARG A 89 -12.62 8.74 -0.92
C ARG A 89 -11.96 7.56 -1.64
N LYS A 90 -12.75 6.61 -2.14
CA LYS A 90 -12.25 5.47 -2.92
C LYS A 90 -11.54 5.91 -4.19
N GLU A 91 -12.15 6.83 -4.95
CA GLU A 91 -11.56 7.37 -6.19
C GLU A 91 -10.25 8.12 -5.89
N TRP A 92 -10.24 8.98 -4.85
CA TRP A 92 -9.04 9.69 -4.44
C TRP A 92 -7.89 8.74 -4.06
N ASN A 93 -8.17 7.72 -3.26
CA ASN A 93 -7.17 6.69 -2.89
C ASN A 93 -6.66 5.91 -4.10
N PHE A 94 -7.54 5.60 -5.06
CA PHE A 94 -7.16 4.94 -6.30
C PHE A 94 -6.19 5.81 -7.12
N ARG A 95 -6.50 7.09 -7.33
CA ARG A 95 -5.64 8.03 -8.07
C ARG A 95 -4.31 8.28 -7.37
N LYS A 96 -4.32 8.43 -6.04
CA LYS A 96 -3.09 8.51 -5.23
C LYS A 96 -2.21 7.27 -5.43
N SER A 97 -2.82 6.09 -5.36
CA SER A 97 -2.09 4.82 -5.57
C SER A 97 -1.51 4.70 -6.98
N LEU A 98 -2.22 5.20 -7.99
CA LEU A 98 -1.72 5.22 -9.38
C LEU A 98 -0.50 6.13 -9.53
N LEU A 99 -0.52 7.32 -8.92
CA LEU A 99 0.62 8.23 -8.90
C LEU A 99 1.83 7.60 -8.19
N VAL A 100 1.64 7.02 -7.01
CA VAL A 100 2.74 6.35 -6.26
C VAL A 100 3.36 5.21 -7.07
N LYS A 101 2.55 4.35 -7.68
CA LYS A 101 3.06 3.28 -8.55
C LYS A 101 3.88 3.83 -9.72
N TYR A 102 3.43 4.93 -10.32
CA TYR A 102 4.16 5.57 -11.39
C TYR A 102 5.47 6.20 -10.89
N MET A 103 5.49 6.80 -9.70
CA MET A 103 6.72 7.30 -9.07
C MET A 103 7.76 6.20 -8.84
N CYS A 104 7.35 5.01 -8.35
CA CYS A 104 8.28 3.87 -8.23
C CYS A 104 8.88 3.46 -9.58
N GLN A 105 8.10 3.58 -10.67
CA GLN A 105 8.60 3.31 -12.01
C GLN A 105 9.58 4.40 -12.49
N LEU A 106 9.32 5.67 -12.16
CA LEU A 106 10.22 6.79 -12.45
C LEU A 106 11.55 6.66 -11.70
N GLU A 107 11.54 6.15 -10.47
CA GLU A 107 12.76 5.88 -9.69
C GLU A 107 13.66 4.89 -10.43
N LEU A 108 13.10 3.75 -10.86
CA LEU A 108 13.84 2.76 -11.64
C LEU A 108 14.39 3.35 -12.95
N TRP A 109 13.60 4.15 -13.67
CA TRP A 109 14.05 4.78 -14.91
C TRP A 109 15.09 5.87 -14.69
N ALA A 110 15.01 6.63 -13.59
CA ALA A 110 16.02 7.62 -13.25
C ALA A 110 17.37 6.97 -12.94
N GLU A 111 17.38 5.81 -12.26
CA GLU A 111 18.60 5.01 -12.04
C GLU A 111 19.20 4.53 -13.36
N GLN A 112 18.37 4.10 -14.31
CA GLN A 112 18.82 3.69 -15.65
C GLN A 112 19.38 4.87 -16.45
N GLU A 113 18.70 6.02 -16.44
CA GLU A 113 19.19 7.26 -17.06
C GLU A 113 20.54 7.68 -16.47
N GLN A 114 20.71 7.56 -15.15
CA GLN A 114 21.96 7.88 -14.46
C GLN A 114 23.08 6.90 -14.82
N ALA A 115 22.80 5.60 -14.86
CA ALA A 115 23.76 4.58 -15.28
C ALA A 115 24.21 4.81 -16.73
N TRP A 116 23.26 5.07 -17.63
CA TRP A 116 23.55 5.39 -19.02
C TRP A 116 24.42 6.65 -19.16
N ALA A 117 24.12 7.71 -18.40
CA ALA A 117 24.88 8.96 -18.41
C ALA A 117 26.33 8.76 -17.91
N ALA A 118 26.55 7.86 -16.96
CA ALA A 118 27.89 7.53 -16.47
C ALA A 118 28.74 6.78 -17.53
N GLU A 119 28.11 5.96 -18.36
CA GLU A 119 28.76 5.25 -19.47
C GLU A 119 29.05 6.15 -20.67
N HIS A 120 28.33 7.27 -20.82
CA HIS A 120 28.38 8.17 -21.98
C HIS A 120 28.67 9.63 -21.59
N PRO A 121 29.81 9.92 -20.94
CA PRO A 121 30.16 11.30 -20.57
C PRO A 121 30.28 12.17 -21.82
N GLY A 122 29.81 13.42 -21.73
CA GLY A 122 29.89 14.41 -22.82
C GLY A 122 28.79 14.32 -23.90
N VAL A 123 28.01 13.24 -23.99
CA VAL A 123 26.92 13.15 -24.99
C VAL A 123 25.83 14.20 -24.71
N LEU A 124 25.45 14.38 -23.44
CA LEU A 124 24.48 15.40 -23.05
C LEU A 124 25.02 16.83 -23.22
N GLU A 125 26.33 17.03 -23.00
CA GLU A 125 26.99 18.33 -23.17
C GLU A 125 27.02 18.75 -24.64
N GLY A 126 27.27 17.78 -25.55
CA GLY A 126 27.24 18.00 -26.99
C GLY A 126 25.88 18.42 -27.55
N LEU A 127 24.77 18.18 -26.83
CA LEU A 127 23.43 18.63 -27.22
C LEU A 127 23.21 20.13 -26.99
N GLY A 128 24.07 20.78 -26.21
CA GLY A 128 24.05 22.23 -25.95
C GLY A 128 22.66 22.73 -25.51
N LYS A 129 22.16 23.77 -26.19
CA LYS A 129 20.84 24.39 -25.86
C LYS A 129 19.66 23.42 -25.94
N LYS A 130 19.76 22.33 -26.71
CA LYS A 130 18.68 21.34 -26.82
C LYS A 130 18.50 20.53 -25.54
N ALA A 131 19.54 20.44 -24.69
CA ALA A 131 19.48 19.73 -23.42
C ALA A 131 18.37 20.24 -22.49
N SER A 132 18.11 21.55 -22.48
CA SER A 132 17.05 22.16 -21.67
C SER A 132 15.61 21.69 -22.02
N LYS A 133 15.41 21.10 -23.19
CA LYS A 133 14.10 20.59 -23.64
C LYS A 133 13.92 19.09 -23.41
N ILE A 134 14.96 18.40 -22.94
CA ILE A 134 14.93 16.98 -22.64
C ILE A 134 14.13 16.78 -21.36
N ARG A 135 13.19 15.83 -21.39
CA ARG A 135 12.43 15.41 -20.22
C ARG A 135 13.04 14.13 -19.68
N SER A 136 13.65 14.21 -18.51
CA SER A 136 14.17 13.06 -17.78
C SER A 136 13.12 12.48 -16.82
N SER A 137 13.28 11.21 -16.48
CA SER A 137 12.51 10.56 -15.42
C SER A 137 12.86 11.14 -14.05
N GLY A 138 14.12 11.57 -13.85
CA GLY A 138 14.56 12.29 -12.65
C GLY A 138 13.80 13.60 -12.42
N ASP A 139 13.66 14.43 -13.46
CA ASP A 139 12.89 15.69 -13.37
C ASP A 139 11.40 15.43 -13.12
N ALA A 140 10.84 14.41 -13.77
CA ALA A 140 9.45 14.01 -13.55
C ALA A 140 9.21 13.53 -12.11
N LEU A 141 10.16 12.78 -11.53
CA LEU A 141 10.10 12.32 -10.14
C LEU A 141 10.20 13.51 -9.16
N ALA A 142 11.11 14.45 -9.41
CA ALA A 142 11.21 15.67 -8.62
C ALA A 142 9.91 16.48 -8.66
N MET A 143 9.33 16.66 -9.85
CA MET A 143 8.03 17.30 -10.03
C MET A 143 6.92 16.58 -9.25
N ALA A 144 6.88 15.24 -9.30
CA ALA A 144 5.90 14.45 -8.57
C ALA A 144 6.03 14.66 -7.06
N ARG A 145 7.25 14.60 -6.51
CA ARG A 145 7.53 14.78 -5.07
C ARG A 145 7.17 16.19 -4.59
N MET A 146 7.50 17.23 -5.35
CA MET A 146 7.20 18.62 -4.98
C MET A 146 5.69 18.94 -4.99
N ASN A 147 4.93 18.31 -5.87
CA ASN A 147 3.51 18.64 -6.08
C ASN A 147 2.55 17.61 -5.48
N MET A 148 3.06 16.56 -4.82
CA MET A 148 2.20 15.53 -4.25
C MET A 148 1.41 16.10 -3.07
N PRO A 149 0.07 16.16 -3.15
CA PRO A 149 -0.74 16.66 -2.05
C PRO A 149 -0.54 15.72 -0.85
N LEU A 150 -0.22 16.32 0.31
CA LEU A 150 0.09 15.65 1.58
C LEU A 150 1.50 15.06 1.71
N ALA A 151 2.48 15.38 0.84
CA ALA A 151 3.88 15.01 1.09
C ALA A 151 4.44 15.61 2.41
N ASN A 152 3.84 16.70 2.90
CA ASN A 152 4.13 17.29 4.21
C ASN A 152 3.63 16.46 5.41
N THR A 153 3.07 15.25 5.20
CA THR A 153 2.90 14.28 6.29
C THR A 153 4.22 13.66 6.73
N MET A 154 5.39 14.24 6.42
CA MET A 154 6.66 13.89 7.07
C MET A 154 6.67 14.11 8.59
N LYS A 155 5.61 14.70 9.16
CA LYS A 155 5.32 14.69 10.61
C LYS A 155 4.28 13.66 11.04
N SER A 156 3.83 12.79 10.14
CA SER A 156 3.03 11.64 10.53
C SER A 156 3.99 10.64 11.17
N ASP A 157 3.72 10.27 12.42
CA ASP A 157 4.46 9.25 13.19
C ASP A 157 4.44 7.85 12.54
N LEU A 158 3.88 7.75 11.32
CA LEU A 158 4.17 6.71 10.35
C LEU A 158 5.60 6.89 9.81
N VAL A 159 6.60 6.84 10.70
CA VAL A 159 7.91 6.35 10.30
C VAL A 159 7.62 5.03 9.59
N ASP A 160 8.12 4.86 8.37
CA ASP A 160 8.20 3.55 7.74
C ASP A 160 9.18 2.71 8.56
N GLY A 161 8.81 2.36 9.80
CA GLY A 161 9.49 1.35 10.57
C GLY A 161 9.43 0.13 9.70
N ASP A 162 10.61 -0.32 9.25
CA ASP A 162 10.84 -1.42 8.31
C ASP A 162 9.65 -2.35 8.26
N ARG A 163 8.69 -2.07 7.37
CA ARG A 163 7.59 -3.01 7.18
C ARG A 163 8.28 -4.20 6.57
N PRO A 164 8.43 -5.33 7.30
CA PRO A 164 9.22 -6.44 6.82
C PRO A 164 8.71 -6.79 5.43
N LYS A 165 9.59 -6.72 4.43
CA LYS A 165 9.28 -7.02 3.02
C LYS A 165 8.34 -8.22 3.03
N LYS A 166 7.09 -8.02 2.62
CA LYS A 166 6.14 -9.13 2.53
C LYS A 166 6.71 -10.11 1.50
N CYS A 167 7.44 -11.12 1.98
CA CYS A 167 7.81 -12.27 1.19
C CYS A 167 6.52 -12.75 0.53
N GLN A 168 6.41 -12.61 -0.78
CA GLN A 168 5.22 -13.00 -1.55
C GLN A 168 5.02 -14.51 -1.60
N GLY A 169 5.80 -15.28 -0.84
CA GLY A 169 5.37 -16.61 -0.42
C GLY A 169 4.06 -16.44 0.33
N ARG A 170 2.98 -17.01 -0.20
CA ARG A 170 1.77 -17.23 0.60
C ARG A 170 2.25 -17.91 1.87
N LYS A 171 2.28 -17.18 3.00
CA LYS A 171 2.56 -17.76 4.30
C LYS A 171 1.47 -18.80 4.50
N SER A 172 1.81 -20.05 4.22
CA SER A 172 0.93 -21.17 4.45
C SER A 172 1.05 -21.42 5.94
N VAL A 173 0.03 -20.97 6.69
CA VAL A 173 -0.10 -21.38 8.08
C VAL A 173 -0.25 -22.90 8.06
N ARG A 174 0.79 -23.60 8.50
CA ARG A 174 0.73 -25.02 8.80
C ARG A 174 0.50 -25.11 10.29
N PHE A 175 -0.57 -25.80 10.68
CA PHE A 175 -0.77 -26.16 12.06
C PHE A 175 0.15 -27.35 12.40
N ALA A 176 0.50 -27.50 13.67
CA ALA A 176 1.25 -28.67 14.13
C ALA A 176 0.36 -29.93 13.97
N GLU A 177 0.99 -31.11 13.83
CA GLU A 177 0.27 -32.36 13.54
C GLU A 177 -0.74 -32.77 14.63
N ASP A 178 -0.53 -32.27 15.85
CA ASP A 178 -1.40 -32.45 17.01
C ASP A 178 -2.59 -31.48 17.04
N THR A 179 -2.60 -30.46 16.18
CA THR A 179 -3.69 -29.50 16.10
C THR A 179 -4.85 -30.12 15.33
N PRO A 180 -5.99 -30.41 15.97
CA PRO A 180 -7.11 -31.03 15.29
C PRO A 180 -7.68 -30.09 14.23
N GLU A 181 -7.38 -30.35 12.95
CA GLU A 181 -7.98 -29.62 11.85
C GLU A 181 -9.49 -29.88 11.84
N ASN A 182 -10.27 -28.81 11.99
CA ASN A 182 -11.71 -28.91 11.83
C ASN A 182 -12.04 -29.33 10.39
N PRO A 183 -13.08 -30.17 10.18
CA PRO A 183 -13.54 -30.47 8.83
C PRO A 183 -13.81 -29.17 8.07
N LYS A 184 -13.44 -29.13 6.78
CA LYS A 184 -13.65 -27.95 5.92
C LYS A 184 -15.12 -27.55 5.97
N ARG A 185 -15.41 -26.45 6.67
CA ARG A 185 -16.75 -25.90 6.77
C ARG A 185 -17.07 -25.06 5.54
N PHE A 186 -18.32 -25.09 5.11
CA PHE A 186 -18.79 -24.24 4.02
C PHE A 186 -18.74 -22.77 4.45
N ARG A 187 -18.21 -21.86 3.62
CA ARG A 187 -17.88 -20.48 4.02
C ARG A 187 -19.06 -19.70 4.68
N PRO A 188 -20.31 -19.85 4.24
CA PRO A 188 -21.48 -19.28 4.93
C PRO A 188 -21.73 -19.80 6.35
N SER A 189 -21.33 -21.03 6.69
CA SER A 189 -21.51 -21.60 8.03
C SER A 189 -20.61 -20.99 9.11
N PHE A 190 -19.73 -20.04 8.74
CA PHE A 190 -18.99 -19.22 9.71
C PHE A 190 -19.76 -17.96 10.13
N ASN A 191 -20.86 -17.62 9.45
CA ASN A 191 -21.69 -16.49 9.84
C ASN A 191 -22.65 -16.91 10.97
N ARG A 192 -22.53 -16.29 12.14
CA ARG A 192 -23.36 -16.57 13.33
C ARG A 192 -24.85 -16.39 13.09
N THR A 193 -25.26 -15.64 12.07
CA THR A 193 -26.67 -15.42 11.74
C THR A 193 -27.27 -16.51 10.86
N GLN A 194 -26.46 -17.44 10.34
CA GLN A 194 -26.95 -18.50 9.46
C GLN A 194 -27.50 -19.69 10.28
N PRO A 195 -28.64 -20.30 9.90
CA PRO A 195 -29.20 -21.44 10.63
C PRO A 195 -28.25 -22.65 10.74
N GLY A 196 -27.36 -22.81 9.76
CA GLY A 196 -26.35 -23.86 9.72
C GLY A 196 -25.05 -23.54 10.46
N TYR A 197 -24.98 -22.42 11.21
CA TYR A 197 -23.83 -22.12 12.05
C TYR A 197 -23.75 -23.13 13.20
N SER A 198 -22.65 -23.87 13.25
CA SER A 198 -22.26 -24.65 14.42
C SER A 198 -21.11 -23.93 15.11
N PRO A 199 -21.19 -23.66 16.43
CA PRO A 199 -20.06 -23.10 17.17
C PRO A 199 -18.80 -23.95 16.98
N GLY A 200 -17.63 -23.30 16.93
CA GLY A 200 -16.35 -23.99 16.90
C GLY A 200 -16.01 -24.61 18.26
N ARG A 201 -15.00 -25.49 18.33
CA ARG A 201 -14.47 -26.02 19.60
C ARG A 201 -14.10 -24.92 20.62
N TRP A 202 -13.62 -23.80 20.10
CA TRP A 202 -13.18 -22.63 20.89
C TRP A 202 -14.28 -21.59 21.08
N ALA A 203 -15.51 -21.87 20.64
CA ALA A 203 -16.62 -21.00 20.97
C ALA A 203 -16.99 -21.18 22.44
N ALA A 204 -17.37 -20.08 23.09
CA ALA A 204 -17.99 -20.09 24.40
C ALA A 204 -19.10 -21.13 24.47
N ARG A 205 -19.13 -21.98 25.50
CA ARG A 205 -20.30 -22.85 25.70
C ARG A 205 -21.47 -22.01 26.18
N ASP A 206 -22.68 -22.44 25.85
CA ASP A 206 -23.89 -21.76 26.30
C ASP A 206 -23.91 -21.69 27.84
N GLY A 207 -24.05 -20.47 28.38
CA GLY A 207 -24.07 -20.21 29.82
C GLY A 207 -22.70 -20.03 30.47
N GLU A 208 -21.59 -20.19 29.74
CA GLU A 208 -20.27 -19.81 30.24
C GLU A 208 -20.07 -18.29 30.12
N VAL A 209 -19.56 -17.69 31.19
CA VAL A 209 -19.19 -16.27 31.25
C VAL A 209 -17.74 -16.15 30.83
N PHE A 210 -17.49 -15.42 29.75
CA PHE A 210 -16.15 -15.09 29.32
C PHE A 210 -15.87 -13.63 29.65
N LEU A 211 -14.67 -13.36 30.14
CA LEU A 211 -14.19 -11.99 30.23
C LEU A 211 -14.01 -11.47 28.81
N ASP A 212 -14.76 -10.44 28.43
CA ASP A 212 -14.60 -9.79 27.14
C ASP A 212 -13.30 -8.98 27.13
N THR A 213 -12.26 -9.55 26.52
CA THR A 213 -10.96 -8.90 26.31
C THR A 213 -10.85 -8.25 24.94
N SER A 214 -11.95 -8.17 24.18
CA SER A 214 -11.92 -7.57 22.83
C SER A 214 -11.87 -6.05 22.86
N PHE A 215 -12.03 -5.43 24.03
CA PHE A 215 -12.07 -3.99 24.26
C PHE A 215 -13.11 -3.23 23.41
N ALA A 216 -14.01 -3.97 22.73
CA ALA A 216 -14.89 -3.42 21.70
C ALA A 216 -15.94 -2.44 22.26
N TYR A 217 -16.25 -2.54 23.55
CA TYR A 217 -17.25 -1.73 24.24
C TYR A 217 -16.67 -0.90 25.39
N ASP A 218 -15.35 -0.89 25.52
CA ASP A 218 -14.68 -0.14 26.57
C ASP A 218 -14.44 1.30 26.09
N GLU A 219 -15.31 2.22 26.49
CA GLU A 219 -15.25 3.65 26.12
C GLU A 219 -13.94 4.34 26.56
N TRP A 220 -13.20 3.70 27.47
CA TRP A 220 -11.95 4.20 28.04
C TRP A 220 -10.72 3.66 27.31
N TYR A 221 -10.89 2.65 26.45
CA TYR A 221 -9.81 2.05 25.69
C TYR A 221 -9.14 3.06 24.75
N GLY A 222 -7.80 3.14 24.79
CA GLY A 222 -7.00 4.10 24.01
C GLY A 222 -6.82 5.48 24.66
N ARG A 223 -7.34 5.71 25.88
CA ARG A 223 -6.95 6.86 26.70
C ARG A 223 -5.66 6.53 27.45
N SER A 224 -4.71 7.46 27.47
CA SER A 224 -3.40 7.27 28.13
C SER A 224 -3.51 6.93 29.62
N GLU A 225 -4.53 7.47 30.29
CA GLU A 225 -4.82 7.20 31.71
C GLU A 225 -5.25 5.73 31.94
N TYR A 226 -5.96 5.14 30.98
CA TYR A 226 -6.47 3.77 31.06
C TYR A 226 -5.42 2.73 30.64
N GLU A 227 -4.53 3.09 29.70
CA GLU A 227 -3.38 2.22 29.35
C GLU A 227 -2.44 2.01 30.54
N ALA A 228 -2.19 3.03 31.36
CA ALA A 228 -1.41 2.89 32.59
C ALA A 228 -2.07 1.93 33.60
N VAL A 229 -3.40 1.89 33.64
CA VAL A 229 -4.16 0.95 34.47
C VAL A 229 -4.07 -0.46 33.88
N LEU A 230 -4.15 -0.62 32.55
CA LEU A 230 -4.01 -1.92 31.89
C LEU A 230 -2.60 -2.51 32.06
N ASP A 231 -1.55 -1.69 31.95
CA ASP A 231 -0.17 -2.11 32.19
C ASP A 231 0.06 -2.50 33.66
N TRP A 232 -0.51 -1.75 34.60
CA TRP A 232 -0.49 -2.15 36.02
C TRP A 232 -1.25 -3.47 36.24
N ARG A 233 -2.43 -3.61 35.62
CA ARG A 233 -3.33 -4.77 35.70
C ARG A 233 -2.74 -6.04 35.08
N TRP A 234 -1.87 -5.91 34.09
CA TRP A 234 -1.17 -7.04 33.46
C TRP A 234 0.11 -7.46 34.21
N ASN A 235 0.74 -6.52 34.92
CA ASN A 235 1.96 -6.76 35.69
C ASN A 235 1.71 -7.16 37.16
N ALA A 236 0.51 -6.97 37.68
CA ALA A 236 0.12 -7.47 38.99
C ALA A 236 -0.27 -8.96 38.90
N ASP A 237 0.48 -9.83 39.57
CA ASP A 237 0.28 -11.28 39.60
C ASP A 237 -1.20 -11.68 39.80
N MET A 238 -1.64 -12.66 39.01
CA MET A 238 -3.04 -13.10 38.85
C MET A 238 -3.68 -13.73 40.11
N ASP A 239 -3.00 -13.79 41.25
CA ASP A 239 -3.43 -14.56 42.42
C ASP A 239 -4.47 -13.86 43.33
N GLY A 240 -4.85 -12.60 43.05
CA GLY A 240 -5.79 -11.83 43.88
C GLY A 240 -7.12 -11.42 43.21
N TRP A 241 -7.40 -11.91 42.01
CA TRP A 241 -8.28 -11.21 41.05
C TRP A 241 -9.79 -11.33 41.26
N ALA A 242 -10.28 -12.37 41.93
CA ALA A 242 -11.73 -12.62 41.99
C ALA A 242 -12.50 -11.60 42.86
N GLY A 243 -11.84 -10.92 43.79
CA GLY A 243 -12.48 -9.96 44.71
C GLY A 243 -12.69 -8.56 44.13
N TYR A 244 -11.75 -8.07 43.31
CA TYR A 244 -11.70 -6.65 42.93
C TYR A 244 -12.66 -6.26 41.79
N LEU A 245 -13.00 -7.21 40.91
CA LEU A 245 -13.91 -6.95 39.77
C LEU A 245 -15.35 -6.68 40.19
N VAL A 246 -15.78 -7.20 41.34
CA VAL A 246 -17.12 -6.94 41.90
C VAL A 246 -17.20 -5.52 42.46
N GLU A 247 -16.11 -4.98 43.01
CA GLU A 247 -16.06 -3.63 43.58
C GLU A 247 -16.06 -2.51 42.54
N MET A 248 -15.47 -2.73 41.35
CA MET A 248 -15.34 -1.69 40.32
C MET A 248 -16.54 -1.59 39.36
N GLY A 249 -17.60 -2.37 39.56
CA GLY A 249 -18.80 -2.31 38.73
C GLY A 249 -18.57 -2.69 37.26
N VAL A 250 -17.49 -3.44 36.97
CA VAL A 250 -17.20 -3.93 35.62
C VAL A 250 -18.24 -4.97 35.25
N ALA A 251 -19.04 -4.69 34.23
CA ALA A 251 -20.12 -5.56 33.79
C ALA A 251 -19.57 -6.91 33.33
N LEU A 252 -19.87 -7.97 34.08
CA LEU A 252 -19.67 -9.34 33.61
C LEU A 252 -20.76 -9.64 32.56
N HIS A 253 -20.35 -9.73 31.30
CA HIS A 253 -21.26 -10.09 30.23
C HIS A 253 -21.53 -11.60 30.24
N THR A 254 -22.73 -11.96 30.64
CA THR A 254 -23.28 -13.29 30.36
C THR A 254 -23.59 -13.38 28.86
N THR A 255 -23.16 -14.46 28.21
CA THR A 255 -23.59 -14.72 26.84
C THR A 255 -25.11 -14.92 26.85
N PRO A 256 -25.90 -14.12 26.09
CA PRO A 256 -27.35 -14.26 26.09
C PRO A 256 -27.73 -15.66 25.63
N SER A 257 -28.63 -16.29 26.38
CA SER A 257 -29.18 -17.61 26.06
C SER A 257 -29.86 -17.56 24.69
N ARG A 258 -29.67 -18.62 23.89
CA ARG A 258 -30.19 -18.75 22.51
C ARG A 258 -31.72 -18.56 22.39
N ARG A 259 -32.47 -18.58 23.50
CA ARG A 259 -33.93 -18.35 23.50
C ARG A 259 -34.35 -16.89 23.36
N ASP A 260 -33.42 -15.94 23.49
CA ASP A 260 -33.78 -14.50 23.52
C ASP A 260 -33.61 -13.80 22.15
N TRP A 261 -33.32 -14.55 21.08
CA TRP A 261 -33.05 -14.03 19.73
C TRP A 261 -34.12 -14.44 18.69
N SER A 262 -35.33 -14.76 19.13
CA SER A 262 -36.50 -15.03 18.29
C SER A 262 -37.41 -13.81 18.15
#